data_AF-L1JJF6-F1
#
_entry.id   AF-L1JJF6-F1
#
_cell.length_a   1.000
_cell.length_b   1.000
_cell.length_c   1.000
_cell.angle_alpha   90.00
_cell.angle_beta   90.00
_cell.angle_gamma   90.00
#
_symmetry.space_group_name_H-M   'P 1'
#
loop_
_entity.id
_entity.type
_entity.pdbx_description
1 polymer ?
#
loop_
_entity_poly.entity_id
_entity_poly.type
_entity_poly.pdbx_seq_one_letter_code
_entity_poly.pdbx_strand_id
1 'polypeptide(L)'
;ACKKELKLLTWNVAAVNNNPFEYWITHEDAGYASLMEGVQKFISEPGEQDVEVEKVFTESMFDELIQEMTSKGAQGLAEVTTRWKEDLKGRKIISGFIKDKQIGKKRLASMPDRVTNSIHLDGGGLALRPTVINCMEEEIPDMNGWWKKWKSFMFKDVLSLPKRDGQSMKKVPFEMLQRIMRSKYPEITVEEEEISIPLQTVCLAIFDSILVHMLNQVAASSWQPIRRTVCKALNKDKDKKIMSILKNVYGDADILFLQ
;
A
#
# COMPACT_ATOMS: atom_id res chain seq x y z
N ALA A 1 -29.38 14.92 48.96
CA ALA A 1 -28.90 13.84 48.08
C ALA A 1 -27.81 14.40 47.19
N CYS A 2 -26.61 13.83 47.23
CA CYS A 2 -25.51 14.24 46.34
C CYS A 2 -25.85 13.77 44.93
N LYS A 3 -26.01 14.68 43.96
CA LYS A 3 -26.21 14.30 42.56
C LYS A 3 -24.90 13.70 42.06
N LYS A 4 -24.89 12.41 41.75
CA LYS A 4 -23.78 11.78 41.04
C LYS A 4 -23.86 12.20 39.58
N GLU A 5 -22.85 12.88 39.09
CA GLU A 5 -22.71 13.14 37.65
C GLU A 5 -22.29 11.85 36.95
N LEU A 6 -23.00 11.52 35.87
CA LEU A 6 -22.71 10.37 35.03
C LEU A 6 -21.64 10.76 34.01
N LYS A 7 -20.51 10.03 33.99
CA LYS A 7 -19.44 10.25 33.01
C LYS A 7 -19.63 9.34 31.81
N LEU A 8 -19.96 9.96 30.68
CA LEU A 8 -20.13 9.29 29.39
C LEU A 8 -18.92 9.59 28.51
N LEU A 9 -18.34 8.56 27.91
CA LEU A 9 -17.26 8.69 26.95
C LEU A 9 -17.65 8.03 25.63
N THR A 10 -17.37 8.69 24.51
CA THR A 10 -17.34 8.06 23.19
C THR A 10 -15.93 8.10 22.65
N TRP A 11 -15.44 6.95 22.19
CA TRP A 11 -14.11 6.84 21.61
C TRP A 11 -14.17 6.05 20.31
N ASN A 12 -13.84 6.72 19.22
CA ASN A 12 -13.53 6.07 17.96
C ASN A 12 -12.12 5.49 18.04
N VAL A 13 -12.04 4.17 18.15
CA VAL A 13 -10.78 3.45 18.14
C VAL A 13 -10.39 3.32 16.69
N ALA A 14 -9.74 4.36 16.17
CA ALA A 14 -9.34 4.53 14.77
C ALA A 14 -9.04 3.20 14.07
N ALA A 15 -9.50 3.08 12.82
CA ALA A 15 -9.32 1.88 12.00
C ALA A 15 -7.87 1.38 12.06
N VAL A 16 -7.68 0.05 12.05
CA VAL A 16 -6.35 -0.54 11.90
C VAL A 16 -5.78 -0.05 10.58
N ASN A 17 -4.86 0.90 10.67
CA ASN A 17 -4.11 1.30 9.51
C ASN A 17 -2.96 0.32 9.31
N ASN A 18 -2.96 -0.36 8.17
CA ASN A 18 -1.92 -1.31 7.82
C ASN A 18 -0.68 -0.64 7.22
N ASN A 19 -0.75 0.67 6.92
CA ASN A 19 0.39 1.47 6.50
C ASN A 19 1.16 1.99 7.74
N PRO A 20 2.36 1.47 8.02
CA PRO A 20 3.16 1.91 9.16
C PRO A 20 3.66 3.35 9.06
N PHE A 21 3.63 3.95 7.87
CA PHE A 21 4.18 5.29 7.63
C PHE A 21 3.12 6.33 7.27
N GLU A 22 1.82 6.05 7.46
CA GLU A 22 0.77 7.02 7.12
C GLU A 22 0.80 8.27 8.00
N TYR A 23 1.12 8.10 9.29
CA TYR A 23 1.13 9.18 10.25
C TYR A 23 2.51 9.33 10.87
N TRP A 24 2.88 10.57 11.14
CA TRP A 24 4.01 10.86 12.00
C TRP A 24 3.62 10.55 13.45
N ILE A 25 4.32 9.62 14.08
CA ILE A 25 4.07 9.21 15.47
C ILE A 25 5.26 9.54 16.38
N THR A 26 5.01 9.59 17.68
CA THR A 26 6.09 9.49 18.66
C THR A 26 6.52 8.03 18.73
N HIS A 27 7.81 7.77 18.48
CA HIS A 27 8.38 6.43 18.45
C HIS A 27 9.70 6.39 19.24
N GLU A 28 9.98 5.27 19.91
CA GLU A 28 11.15 5.10 20.79
C GLU A 28 12.46 4.93 20.00
N ASP A 29 12.37 4.42 18.77
CA ASP A 29 13.52 4.30 17.87
C ASP A 29 14.01 5.68 17.44
N ALA A 30 15.23 6.03 17.85
CA ALA A 30 15.86 7.31 17.53
C ALA A 30 16.02 7.57 16.02
N GLY A 31 16.07 6.51 15.20
CA GLY A 31 16.15 6.61 13.75
C GLY A 31 14.82 6.90 13.05
N TYR A 32 13.68 6.77 13.75
CA TYR A 32 12.35 6.99 13.16
C TYR A 32 12.15 8.42 12.69
N ALA A 33 12.51 9.42 13.51
CA ALA A 33 12.36 10.83 13.12
C ALA A 33 13.19 11.14 11.87
N SER A 34 14.46 10.74 11.84
CA SER A 34 15.34 10.92 10.69
C SER A 34 14.84 10.22 9.43
N LEU A 35 14.23 9.03 9.56
CA LEU A 35 13.58 8.34 8.44
C LEU A 35 12.43 9.18 7.87
N MET A 36 11.53 9.67 8.72
CA MET A 36 10.37 10.44 8.29
C MET A 36 10.78 11.79 7.68
N GLU A 37 11.75 12.49 8.29
CA GLU A 37 12.34 13.73 7.73
C GLU A 37 12.99 13.47 6.37
N GLY A 38 13.74 12.38 6.24
CA GLY A 38 14.39 11.99 5.00
C GLY A 38 13.39 11.69 3.89
N VAL A 39 12.29 10.98 4.18
CA VAL A 39 11.19 10.75 3.23
C VAL A 39 10.51 12.08 2.85
N GLN A 40 10.22 12.95 3.82
CA GLN A 40 9.63 14.26 3.54
C GLN A 40 10.54 15.10 2.63
N LYS A 41 11.84 15.11 2.89
CA LYS A 41 12.83 15.82 2.07
C LYS A 41 12.90 15.21 0.67
N PHE A 42 12.96 13.88 0.55
CA PHE A 42 12.97 13.19 -0.74
C PHE A 42 11.74 13.57 -1.59
N ILE A 43 10.56 13.66 -0.99
CA ILE A 43 9.34 14.05 -1.72
C ILE A 43 9.32 15.55 -2.03
N SER A 44 9.74 16.40 -1.09
CA SER A 44 9.61 17.86 -1.24
C SER A 44 10.66 18.42 -2.19
N GLU A 45 11.91 17.97 -2.03
CA GLU A 45 13.12 18.48 -2.67
C GLU A 45 13.98 17.30 -3.19
N PRO A 46 13.49 16.50 -4.17
CA PRO A 46 14.19 15.29 -4.60
C PRO A 46 15.52 15.57 -5.31
N GLY A 47 15.72 16.76 -5.89
CA GLY A 47 16.95 17.11 -6.59
C GLY A 47 17.35 16.07 -7.64
N GLU A 48 18.60 15.62 -7.60
CA GLU A 48 19.13 14.58 -8.50
C GLU A 48 18.55 13.17 -8.23
N GLN A 49 17.91 12.97 -7.07
CA GLN A 49 17.23 11.72 -6.74
C GLN A 49 15.89 11.58 -7.48
N ASP A 50 15.38 12.65 -8.12
CA ASP A 50 14.24 12.59 -9.02
C ASP A 50 14.64 11.98 -10.37
N VAL A 51 14.92 10.68 -10.35
CA VAL A 51 15.30 9.90 -11.53
C VAL A 51 14.06 9.54 -12.35
N GLU A 52 14.27 9.05 -13.57
CA GLU A 52 13.17 8.54 -14.40
C GLU A 52 12.63 7.22 -13.85
N VAL A 53 11.35 6.94 -14.09
CA VAL A 53 10.68 5.71 -13.65
C VAL A 53 11.41 4.46 -14.12
N GLU A 54 11.93 4.43 -15.36
CA GLU A 54 12.70 3.28 -15.86
C GLU A 54 13.97 2.95 -15.06
N LYS A 55 14.48 3.89 -14.25
CA LYS A 55 15.63 3.65 -13.37
C LYS A 55 15.27 2.87 -12.11
N VAL A 56 13.99 2.84 -11.72
CA VAL A 56 13.50 2.14 -10.52
C VAL A 56 12.59 0.96 -10.86
N PHE A 57 11.78 1.07 -11.91
CA PHE A 57 10.97 0.01 -12.49
C PHE A 57 11.47 -0.23 -13.92
N THR A 58 12.39 -1.17 -14.08
CA THR A 58 13.18 -1.29 -15.32
C THR A 58 12.37 -1.87 -16.48
N GLU A 59 12.88 -1.70 -17.70
CA GLU A 59 12.28 -2.34 -18.90
C GLU A 59 12.12 -3.86 -18.71
N SER A 60 13.10 -4.53 -18.07
CA SER A 60 12.99 -5.97 -17.76
C SER A 60 11.83 -6.28 -16.79
N MET A 61 11.61 -5.43 -15.77
CA MET A 61 10.48 -5.62 -14.86
C MET A 61 9.15 -5.39 -15.58
N PHE A 62 9.09 -4.38 -16.46
CA PHE A 62 7.92 -4.12 -17.30
C PHE A 62 7.63 -5.29 -18.24
N ASP A 63 8.63 -5.81 -18.95
CA ASP A 63 8.48 -6.95 -19.87
C ASP A 63 7.99 -8.20 -19.14
N GLU A 64 8.57 -8.51 -17.97
CA GLU A 64 8.10 -9.59 -17.11
C GLU A 64 6.64 -9.37 -16.65
N LEU A 65 6.25 -8.13 -16.34
CA LEU A 65 4.88 -7.81 -15.95
C LEU A 65 3.90 -8.02 -17.11
N ILE A 66 4.27 -7.60 -18.32
CA ILE A 66 3.47 -7.86 -19.53
C ILE A 66 3.32 -9.37 -19.78
N GLN A 67 4.38 -10.15 -19.60
CA GLN A 67 4.32 -11.61 -19.74
C GLN A 67 3.36 -12.25 -18.73
N GLU A 68 3.43 -11.87 -17.45
CA GLU A 68 2.53 -12.41 -16.43
C GLU A 68 1.07 -12.01 -16.73
N MET A 69 0.80 -10.76 -17.10
CA MET A 69 -0.55 -10.31 -17.48
C MET A 69 -1.07 -11.01 -18.75
N THR A 70 -0.21 -11.27 -19.73
CA THR A 70 -0.53 -12.05 -20.93
C THR A 70 -0.94 -13.47 -20.55
N SER A 71 -0.20 -14.12 -19.64
CA SER A 71 -0.52 -15.46 -19.16
C SER A 71 -1.87 -15.56 -18.44
N LYS A 72 -2.35 -14.43 -17.88
CA LYS A 72 -3.66 -14.29 -17.24
C LYS A 72 -4.77 -13.83 -18.20
N GLY A 73 -4.47 -13.69 -19.49
CA GLY A 73 -5.45 -13.29 -20.52
C GLY A 73 -5.88 -11.83 -20.43
N ALA A 74 -5.06 -10.95 -19.84
CA ALA A 74 -5.34 -9.52 -19.79
C ALA A 74 -5.46 -8.92 -21.20
N GLN A 75 -6.45 -8.05 -21.39
CA GLN A 75 -6.71 -7.36 -22.65
C GLN A 75 -6.12 -5.95 -22.62
N GLY A 76 -5.83 -5.36 -23.79
CA GLY A 76 -5.35 -3.97 -23.87
C GLY A 76 -3.85 -3.78 -23.58
N LEU A 77 -3.05 -4.86 -23.70
CA LEU A 77 -1.63 -4.83 -23.36
C LEU A 77 -0.79 -4.03 -24.37
N ALA A 78 -1.22 -3.92 -25.63
CA ALA A 78 -0.54 -3.13 -26.65
C ALA A 78 -0.62 -1.63 -26.32
N GLU A 79 -1.77 -1.16 -25.89
CA GLU A 79 -2.04 0.21 -25.48
C GLU A 79 -1.27 0.55 -24.20
N VAL A 80 -1.24 -0.36 -23.22
CA VAL A 80 -0.43 -0.19 -22.00
C VAL A 80 1.06 -0.15 -22.32
N THR A 81 1.54 -0.99 -23.25
CA THR A 81 2.93 -0.98 -23.72
C THR A 81 3.28 0.33 -24.43
N THR A 82 2.36 0.88 -25.21
CA THR A 82 2.53 2.18 -25.86
C THR A 82 2.67 3.28 -24.81
N ARG A 83 1.77 3.32 -23.81
CA ARG A 83 1.85 4.27 -22.69
C ARG A 83 3.11 4.15 -21.86
N TRP A 84 3.61 2.92 -21.64
CA TRP A 84 4.90 2.71 -21.01
C TRP A 84 6.03 3.41 -21.78
N LYS A 85 6.11 3.13 -23.08
CA LYS A 85 7.20 3.60 -23.96
C LYS A 85 7.17 5.10 -24.19
N GLU A 86 5.99 5.68 -24.36
CA GLU A 86 5.81 7.08 -24.76
C GLU A 86 5.73 8.04 -23.57
N ASP A 87 5.33 7.56 -22.39
CA ASP A 87 5.04 8.42 -21.24
C ASP A 87 5.61 7.86 -19.94
N LEU A 88 5.07 6.75 -19.42
CA LEU A 88 5.29 6.35 -18.03
C LEU A 88 6.76 6.16 -17.67
N LYS A 89 7.56 5.57 -18.56
CA LYS A 89 8.96 5.23 -18.27
C LYS A 89 9.87 6.45 -18.15
N GLY A 90 9.58 7.50 -18.91
CA GLY A 90 10.35 8.75 -18.95
C GLY A 90 9.93 9.76 -17.88
N ARG A 91 8.82 9.53 -17.16
CA ARG A 91 8.40 10.38 -16.05
C ARG A 91 9.42 10.37 -14.93
N LYS A 92 9.59 11.51 -14.26
CA LYS A 92 10.34 11.60 -13.01
C LYS A 92 9.56 10.96 -11.86
N ILE A 93 10.22 10.19 -11.01
CA ILE A 93 9.55 9.37 -9.98
C ILE A 93 8.74 10.22 -8.99
N ILE A 94 9.25 11.37 -8.55
CA ILE A 94 8.56 12.26 -7.62
C ILE A 94 7.76 13.31 -8.38
N SER A 95 8.41 14.18 -9.17
CA SER A 95 7.74 15.31 -9.82
C SER A 95 6.77 14.90 -10.94
N GLY A 96 7.02 13.78 -11.61
CA GLY A 96 6.23 13.32 -12.76
C GLY A 96 5.25 12.18 -12.47
N PHE A 97 5.46 11.39 -11.42
CA PHE A 97 4.59 10.26 -11.06
C PHE A 97 3.91 10.47 -9.70
N ILE A 98 4.65 10.53 -8.58
CA ILE A 98 4.05 10.64 -7.24
C ILE A 98 3.23 11.94 -7.08
N LYS A 99 3.72 13.06 -7.60
CA LYS A 99 3.01 14.36 -7.53
C LYS A 99 1.98 14.55 -8.65
N ASP A 100 1.83 13.61 -9.58
CA ASP A 100 0.82 13.73 -10.63
C ASP A 100 -0.59 13.51 -10.06
N LYS A 101 -1.34 14.61 -10.00
CA LYS A 101 -2.73 14.62 -9.54
C LYS A 101 -3.64 13.74 -10.39
N GLN A 102 -3.33 13.53 -11.67
CA GLN A 102 -4.14 12.73 -12.57
C GLN A 102 -4.08 11.25 -12.24
N ILE A 103 -2.92 10.72 -11.86
CA ILE A 103 -2.78 9.33 -11.40
C ILE A 103 -3.70 9.07 -10.19
N GLY A 104 -3.72 10.01 -9.24
CA GLY A 104 -4.58 9.95 -8.04
C GLY A 104 -6.07 10.08 -8.37
N LYS A 105 -6.45 11.07 -9.18
CA LYS A 105 -7.84 11.29 -9.63
C LYS A 105 -8.42 10.09 -10.39
N LYS A 106 -7.59 9.47 -11.23
CA LYS A 106 -7.89 8.25 -12.00
C LYS A 106 -7.81 6.97 -11.17
N ARG A 107 -7.36 7.06 -9.91
CA ARG A 107 -7.23 5.94 -8.96
C ARG A 107 -6.30 4.81 -9.43
N LEU A 108 -5.37 5.09 -10.35
CA LEU A 108 -4.54 4.07 -11.01
C LEU A 108 -3.62 3.30 -10.05
N ALA A 109 -3.18 3.92 -8.95
CA ALA A 109 -2.45 3.21 -7.88
C ALA A 109 -3.35 2.88 -6.67
N SER A 110 -4.26 3.78 -6.30
CA SER A 110 -5.06 3.61 -5.07
C SER A 110 -6.17 2.56 -5.17
N MET A 111 -6.76 2.32 -6.35
CA MET A 111 -7.77 1.28 -6.53
C MET A 111 -7.18 -0.12 -6.37
N PRO A 112 -6.08 -0.48 -7.06
CA PRO A 112 -5.48 -1.78 -6.85
C PRO A 112 -4.90 -1.92 -5.44
N ASP A 113 -4.34 -0.87 -4.84
CA ASP A 113 -3.90 -0.88 -3.44
C ASP A 113 -5.06 -1.27 -2.49
N ARG A 114 -6.23 -0.62 -2.61
CA ARG A 114 -7.42 -0.96 -1.81
C ARG A 114 -7.81 -2.44 -1.84
N VAL A 115 -7.56 -3.12 -2.96
CA VAL A 115 -7.94 -4.52 -3.17
C VAL A 115 -6.84 -5.49 -2.74
N THR A 116 -5.57 -5.11 -2.94
CA THR A 116 -4.44 -6.04 -2.88
C THR A 116 -3.48 -5.79 -1.73
N ASN A 117 -3.56 -4.63 -1.06
CA ASN A 117 -2.66 -4.26 0.03
C ASN A 117 -2.65 -5.29 1.16
N SER A 118 -3.82 -5.56 1.73
CA SER A 118 -4.00 -6.50 2.85
C SER A 118 -5.25 -7.35 2.61
N ILE A 119 -5.07 -8.64 2.33
CA ILE A 119 -6.12 -9.55 1.91
C ILE A 119 -6.45 -10.53 3.04
N HIS A 120 -7.71 -10.57 3.47
CA HIS A 120 -8.18 -11.53 4.47
C HIS A 120 -8.30 -12.92 3.86
N LEU A 121 -7.67 -13.90 4.51
CA LEU A 121 -7.68 -15.29 4.07
C LEU A 121 -8.78 -16.09 4.76
N ASP A 122 -9.23 -17.13 4.07
CA ASP A 122 -10.07 -18.16 4.65
C ASP A 122 -9.31 -18.92 5.74
N GLY A 123 -9.97 -19.21 6.86
CA GLY A 123 -9.31 -19.74 8.07
C GLY A 123 -8.60 -18.69 8.94
N GLY A 124 -8.65 -17.41 8.56
CA GLY A 124 -8.05 -16.30 9.30
C GLY A 124 -6.64 -15.93 8.82
N GLY A 125 -6.17 -14.76 9.27
CA GLY A 125 -4.89 -14.19 8.83
C GLY A 125 -4.98 -13.28 7.61
N LEU A 126 -3.82 -12.74 7.23
CA LEU A 126 -3.69 -11.75 6.16
C LEU A 126 -2.58 -12.17 5.18
N ALA A 127 -2.88 -12.10 3.88
CA ALA A 127 -1.87 -12.03 2.84
C ALA A 127 -1.54 -10.55 2.59
N LEU A 128 -0.28 -10.18 2.75
CA LEU A 128 0.19 -8.79 2.67
C LEU A 128 1.03 -8.61 1.41
N ARG A 129 0.65 -7.65 0.56
CA ARG A 129 1.42 -7.30 -0.63
C ARG A 129 2.84 -6.87 -0.27
N PRO A 130 3.88 -7.32 -1.00
CA PRO A 130 5.26 -6.86 -0.79
C PRO A 130 5.43 -5.37 -1.13
N THR A 131 5.16 -4.50 -0.17
CA THR A 131 5.29 -3.04 -0.29
C THR A 131 5.76 -2.45 1.04
N VAL A 132 6.27 -1.21 1.02
CA VAL A 132 6.75 -0.54 2.24
C VAL A 132 5.59 -0.10 3.15
N ILE A 133 4.40 0.09 2.58
CA ILE A 133 3.19 0.56 3.26
C ILE A 133 2.35 -0.59 3.82
N ASN A 134 3.01 -1.65 4.27
CA ASN A 134 2.39 -2.84 4.83
C ASN A 134 3.16 -3.35 6.05
N CYS A 135 2.45 -4.07 6.92
CA CYS A 135 3.03 -4.70 8.10
C CYS A 135 3.52 -6.14 7.90
N MET A 136 4.14 -6.39 6.74
CA MET A 136 4.78 -7.67 6.44
C MET A 136 5.99 -7.91 7.35
N GLU A 137 6.14 -9.15 7.82
CA GLU A 137 7.29 -9.56 8.62
C GLU A 137 8.53 -9.81 7.77
N GLU A 138 8.31 -10.27 6.53
CA GLU A 138 9.37 -10.59 5.59
C GLU A 138 10.18 -9.36 5.20
N GLU A 139 11.48 -9.60 5.02
CA GLU A 139 12.41 -8.58 4.55
C GLU A 139 12.39 -8.44 3.02
N ILE A 140 12.56 -7.20 2.58
CA ILE A 140 12.75 -6.77 1.21
C ILE A 140 14.24 -6.41 1.07
N PRO A 141 15.13 -7.35 0.70
CA PRO A 141 16.57 -7.13 0.81
C PRO A 141 17.09 -6.07 -0.17
N ASP A 142 16.55 -6.06 -1.39
CA ASP A 142 16.92 -5.14 -2.46
C ASP A 142 15.76 -5.03 -3.49
N MET A 143 15.96 -4.23 -4.54
CA MET A 143 14.97 -4.05 -5.62
C MET A 143 14.64 -5.34 -6.38
N ASN A 144 15.61 -6.25 -6.56
CA ASN A 144 15.40 -7.51 -7.27
C ASN A 144 14.63 -8.51 -6.41
N GLY A 145 14.95 -8.59 -5.11
CA GLY A 145 14.25 -9.37 -4.12
C GLY A 145 12.82 -8.88 -3.92
N TRP A 146 12.63 -7.55 -3.88
CA TRP A 146 11.31 -6.93 -3.90
C TRP A 146 10.50 -7.38 -5.12
N TRP A 147 11.05 -7.19 -6.34
CA TRP A 147 10.34 -7.47 -7.57
C TRP A 147 9.90 -8.94 -7.68
N LYS A 148 10.80 -9.87 -7.33
CA LYS A 148 10.48 -11.31 -7.30
C LYS A 148 9.31 -11.62 -6.38
N LYS A 149 9.33 -11.07 -5.16
CA LYS A 149 8.24 -11.26 -4.18
C LYS A 149 6.95 -10.62 -4.66
N TRP A 150 7.00 -9.36 -5.11
CA TRP A 150 5.83 -8.62 -5.60
C TRP A 150 5.15 -9.34 -6.77
N LYS A 151 5.93 -9.79 -7.75
CA LYS A 151 5.43 -10.52 -8.91
C LYS A 151 4.84 -11.88 -8.52
N SER A 152 5.50 -12.63 -7.63
CA SER A 152 4.94 -13.90 -7.11
C SER A 152 3.60 -13.67 -6.42
N PHE A 153 3.55 -12.69 -5.51
CA PHE A 153 2.35 -12.31 -4.80
C PHE A 153 1.22 -12.00 -5.78
N MET A 154 1.45 -11.13 -6.77
CA MET A 154 0.37 -10.68 -7.66
C MET A 154 -0.16 -11.79 -8.59
N PHE A 155 0.68 -12.71 -9.07
CA PHE A 155 0.33 -13.59 -10.19
C PHE A 155 0.40 -15.09 -9.90
N LYS A 156 1.10 -15.52 -8.84
CA LYS A 156 1.43 -16.93 -8.57
C LYS A 156 0.86 -17.44 -7.26
N ASP A 157 0.85 -16.60 -6.23
CA ASP A 157 0.42 -16.99 -4.90
C ASP A 157 -1.11 -17.16 -4.88
N VAL A 158 -1.57 -18.41 -4.89
CA VAL A 158 -3.00 -18.73 -4.87
C VAL A 158 -3.54 -18.60 -3.45
N LEU A 159 -4.35 -17.57 -3.24
CA LEU A 159 -4.96 -17.26 -1.95
C LEU A 159 -6.31 -17.96 -1.81
N SER A 160 -6.57 -18.51 -0.63
CA SER A 160 -7.91 -18.99 -0.23
C SER A 160 -8.67 -17.84 0.42
N LEU A 161 -9.80 -17.44 -0.16
CA LEU A 161 -10.60 -16.30 0.27
C LEU A 161 -11.98 -16.78 0.75
N PRO A 162 -12.55 -16.18 1.81
CA PRO A 162 -13.88 -16.53 2.28
C PRO A 162 -14.96 -16.04 1.31
N LYS A 163 -15.93 -16.88 1.00
CA LYS A 163 -17.18 -16.48 0.33
C LYS A 163 -18.28 -16.26 1.37
N ARG A 164 -19.31 -15.50 0.97
CA ARG A 164 -20.48 -15.19 1.80
C ARG A 164 -21.32 -16.42 2.17
N ASP A 165 -21.24 -17.49 1.38
CA ASP A 165 -21.93 -18.76 1.60
C ASP A 165 -21.16 -19.72 2.53
N GLY A 166 -20.04 -19.26 3.12
CA GLY A 166 -19.18 -20.06 3.99
C GLY A 166 -18.21 -20.99 3.24
N GLN A 167 -18.21 -20.98 1.90
CA GLN A 167 -17.22 -21.72 1.10
C GLN A 167 -15.97 -20.88 0.84
N SER A 168 -14.90 -21.51 0.41
CA SER A 168 -13.67 -20.81 0.00
C SER A 168 -13.61 -20.63 -1.52
N MET A 169 -12.95 -19.56 -1.98
CA MET A 169 -12.56 -19.40 -3.37
C MET A 169 -11.05 -19.22 -3.48
N LYS A 170 -10.47 -19.77 -4.55
CA LYS A 170 -9.04 -19.62 -4.84
C LYS A 170 -8.84 -18.57 -5.92
N LYS A 171 -7.99 -17.58 -5.64
CA LYS A 171 -7.61 -16.53 -6.58
C LYS A 171 -6.17 -16.09 -6.36
N VAL A 172 -5.53 -15.62 -7.41
CA VAL A 172 -4.34 -14.75 -7.24
C VAL A 172 -4.79 -13.28 -7.12
N PRO A 173 -4.03 -12.40 -6.45
CA PRO A 173 -4.37 -10.99 -6.29
C PRO A 173 -4.69 -10.24 -7.58
N PHE A 174 -4.04 -10.55 -8.70
CA PHE A 174 -4.38 -9.96 -10.01
C PHE A 174 -5.84 -10.22 -10.42
N GLU A 175 -6.39 -11.41 -10.13
CA GLU A 175 -7.78 -11.79 -10.43
C GLU A 175 -8.81 -11.13 -9.49
N MET A 176 -8.33 -10.40 -8.48
CA MET A 176 -9.16 -9.62 -7.56
C MET A 176 -9.34 -8.18 -8.04
N LEU A 177 -8.46 -7.69 -8.94
CA LEU A 177 -8.51 -6.33 -9.45
C LEU A 177 -9.84 -6.03 -10.14
N GLN A 178 -10.29 -4.78 -9.97
CA GLN A 178 -11.57 -4.32 -10.48
C GLN A 178 -11.35 -3.26 -11.55
N ARG A 179 -12.20 -3.28 -12.58
CA ARG A 179 -12.19 -2.22 -13.60
C ARG A 179 -12.46 -0.88 -12.93
N ILE A 180 -11.71 0.14 -13.34
CA ILE A 180 -11.92 1.50 -12.87
C ILE A 180 -12.96 2.14 -13.79
N MET A 181 -14.21 2.12 -13.34
CA MET A 181 -15.34 2.55 -14.16
C MET A 181 -15.41 4.07 -14.28
N ARG A 182 -15.57 4.60 -15.50
CA ARG A 182 -15.70 6.06 -15.73
C ARG A 182 -16.93 6.62 -15.04
N SER A 183 -18.01 5.84 -14.97
CA SER A 183 -19.25 6.20 -14.26
C SER A 183 -19.03 6.55 -12.78
N LYS A 184 -17.96 6.03 -12.17
CA LYS A 184 -17.58 6.31 -10.78
C LYS A 184 -16.39 7.26 -10.68
N TYR A 185 -15.50 7.24 -11.67
CA TYR A 185 -14.27 8.04 -11.72
C TYR A 185 -14.21 8.80 -13.06
N PRO A 186 -14.80 10.00 -13.16
CA PRO A 186 -15.02 10.69 -14.43
C PRO A 186 -13.73 11.17 -15.12
N GLU A 187 -12.60 11.17 -14.43
CA GLU A 187 -11.28 11.56 -14.96
C GLU A 187 -10.65 10.44 -15.79
N ILE A 188 -11.19 9.21 -15.74
CA ILE A 188 -10.79 8.10 -16.60
C ILE A 188 -11.45 8.28 -17.98
N THR A 189 -10.64 8.17 -19.03
CA THR A 189 -11.12 8.15 -20.43
C THR A 189 -11.79 6.81 -20.78
N VAL A 190 -12.50 6.74 -21.91
CA VAL A 190 -13.12 5.49 -22.39
C VAL A 190 -12.05 4.42 -22.58
N GLU A 191 -10.95 4.81 -23.22
CA GLU A 191 -9.81 3.96 -23.52
C GLU A 191 -9.14 3.47 -22.23
N GLU A 192 -8.99 4.34 -21.23
CA GLU A 192 -8.43 3.96 -19.93
C GLU A 192 -9.33 2.99 -19.15
N GLU A 193 -10.66 3.13 -19.26
CA GLU A 193 -11.61 2.21 -18.61
C GLU A 193 -11.51 0.79 -19.20
N GLU A 194 -11.27 0.68 -20.52
CA GLU A 194 -11.06 -0.57 -21.24
C GLU A 194 -9.79 -1.29 -20.81
N ILE A 195 -8.69 -0.54 -20.66
CA ILE A 195 -7.38 -1.09 -20.27
C ILE A 195 -7.09 -0.96 -18.76
N SER A 196 -8.10 -0.64 -17.95
CA SER A 196 -7.90 -0.22 -16.56
C SER A 196 -7.23 -1.29 -15.68
N ILE A 197 -7.45 -2.58 -15.95
CA ILE A 197 -6.81 -3.67 -15.18
C ILE A 197 -5.29 -3.70 -15.42
N PRO A 198 -4.77 -3.85 -16.66
CA PRO A 198 -3.33 -3.82 -16.84
C PRO A 198 -2.71 -2.45 -16.54
N LEU A 199 -3.40 -1.33 -16.84
CA LEU A 199 -2.89 0.00 -16.55
C LEU A 199 -2.72 0.24 -15.03
N GLN A 200 -3.72 -0.09 -14.22
CA GLN A 200 -3.62 0.07 -12.77
C GLN A 200 -2.55 -0.87 -12.18
N THR A 201 -2.34 -2.05 -12.78
CA THR A 201 -1.30 -2.99 -12.35
C THR A 201 0.11 -2.42 -12.58
N VAL A 202 0.36 -1.82 -13.75
CA VAL A 202 1.62 -1.13 -14.05
C VAL A 202 1.82 0.06 -13.11
N CYS A 203 0.80 0.91 -12.93
CA CYS A 203 0.90 2.05 -12.02
C CYS A 203 1.14 1.64 -10.57
N LEU A 204 0.57 0.53 -10.12
CA LEU A 204 0.82 -0.02 -8.79
C LEU A 204 2.27 -0.51 -8.62
N ALA A 205 2.79 -1.23 -9.62
CA ALA A 205 4.18 -1.70 -9.62
C ALA A 205 5.17 -0.53 -9.59
N ILE A 206 4.92 0.50 -10.41
CA ILE A 206 5.72 1.74 -10.42
C ILE A 206 5.66 2.40 -9.03
N PHE A 207 4.45 2.60 -8.49
CA PHE A 207 4.27 3.22 -7.18
C PHE A 207 5.07 2.51 -6.08
N ASP A 208 4.94 1.19 -5.95
CA ASP A 208 5.68 0.43 -4.95
C ASP A 208 7.20 0.46 -5.20
N SER A 209 7.65 0.37 -6.45
CA SER A 209 9.08 0.43 -6.79
C SER A 209 9.70 1.75 -6.35
N ILE A 210 8.98 2.87 -6.51
CA ILE A 210 9.41 4.20 -6.09
C ILE A 210 9.52 4.23 -4.57
N LEU A 211 8.56 3.66 -3.86
CA LEU A 211 8.59 3.64 -2.40
C LEU A 211 9.77 2.82 -1.84
N VAL A 212 10.03 1.64 -2.42
CA VAL A 212 11.19 0.81 -2.04
C VAL A 212 12.49 1.52 -2.36
N HIS A 213 12.61 2.11 -3.55
CA HIS A 213 13.77 2.91 -3.93
C HIS A 213 14.01 4.07 -2.95
N MET A 214 12.97 4.85 -2.65
CA MET A 214 13.04 5.99 -1.74
C MET A 214 13.53 5.59 -0.35
N LEU A 215 12.97 4.52 0.24
CA LEU A 215 13.42 4.06 1.57
C LEU A 215 14.85 3.51 1.54
N ASN A 216 15.26 2.86 0.45
CA ASN A 216 16.64 2.41 0.27
C ASN A 216 17.62 3.59 0.14
N GLN A 217 17.20 4.72 -0.45
CA GLN A 217 18.02 5.93 -0.51
C GLN A 217 18.10 6.65 0.84
N VAL A 218 16.98 6.76 1.54
CA VAL A 218 16.89 7.50 2.80
C VAL A 218 17.56 6.74 3.96
N ALA A 219 17.39 5.42 4.02
CA ALA A 219 17.67 4.65 5.22
C ALA A 219 17.90 3.15 4.93
N ALA A 220 18.76 2.83 3.94
CA ALA A 220 19.01 1.48 3.42
C ALA A 220 19.04 0.34 4.46
N SER A 221 19.72 0.56 5.58
CA SER A 221 19.93 -0.46 6.63
C SER A 221 18.92 -0.40 7.78
N SER A 222 18.20 0.71 7.95
CA SER A 222 17.39 0.96 9.16
C SER A 222 15.89 1.04 8.91
N TRP A 223 15.43 1.33 7.68
CA TRP A 223 13.99 1.51 7.42
C TRP A 223 13.18 0.23 7.71
N GLN A 224 13.72 -0.96 7.43
CA GLN A 224 13.02 -2.23 7.69
C GLN A 224 12.91 -2.58 9.18
N PRO A 225 13.99 -2.51 9.98
CA PRO A 225 13.88 -2.57 11.44
C PRO A 225 12.86 -1.58 12.01
N ILE A 226 12.93 -0.31 11.58
CA ILE A 226 12.00 0.73 12.03
C ILE A 226 10.56 0.34 11.66
N ARG A 227 10.29 -0.04 10.40
CA ARG A 227 8.97 -0.52 9.95
C ARG A 227 8.43 -1.63 10.85
N ARG A 228 9.25 -2.63 11.21
CA ARG A 228 8.83 -3.73 12.09
C ARG A 228 8.41 -3.24 13.47
N THR A 229 9.18 -2.33 14.06
CA THR A 229 8.87 -1.77 15.38
C THR A 229 7.58 -0.93 15.35
N VAL A 230 7.39 -0.11 14.31
CA VAL A 230 6.17 0.67 14.11
C VAL A 230 4.96 -0.24 13.90
N CYS A 231 5.08 -1.26 13.05
CA CYS A 231 4.02 -2.26 12.85
C CYS A 231 3.68 -3.05 14.11
N LYS A 232 4.67 -3.39 14.93
CA LYS A 232 4.42 -4.02 16.23
C LYS A 232 3.59 -3.09 17.12
N ALA A 233 3.96 -1.81 17.20
CA ALA A 233 3.28 -0.83 18.04
C ALA A 233 1.86 -0.47 17.57
N LEU A 234 1.63 -0.41 16.26
CA LEU A 234 0.36 0.06 15.67
C LEU A 234 -0.61 -1.07 15.30
N ASN A 235 -0.10 -2.27 15.01
CA ASN A 235 -0.90 -3.40 14.54
C ASN A 235 -0.93 -4.53 15.59
N LYS A 236 0.22 -5.07 15.98
CA LYS A 236 0.28 -6.29 16.83
C LYS A 236 -0.08 -6.06 18.29
N ASP A 237 0.40 -4.96 18.88
CA ASP A 237 0.14 -4.62 20.29
C ASP A 237 -1.02 -3.61 20.44
N LYS A 238 -1.80 -3.39 19.37
CA LYS A 238 -2.91 -2.42 19.35
C LYS A 238 -3.91 -2.68 20.46
N ASP A 239 -4.40 -3.92 20.58
CA ASP A 239 -5.40 -4.28 21.58
C ASP A 239 -4.88 -4.07 23.00
N LYS A 240 -3.61 -4.45 23.27
CA LYS A 240 -2.98 -4.19 24.56
C LYS A 240 -2.91 -2.69 24.86
N LYS A 241 -2.63 -1.87 23.85
CA LYS A 241 -2.54 -0.42 23.98
C LYS A 241 -3.92 0.22 24.19
N ILE A 242 -4.95 -0.24 23.47
CA ILE A 242 -6.35 0.15 23.71
C ILE A 242 -6.76 -0.18 25.14
N MET A 243 -6.53 -1.43 25.57
CA MET A 243 -6.86 -1.86 26.94
C MET A 243 -6.11 -1.04 28.00
N SER A 244 -4.85 -0.69 27.75
CA SER A 244 -4.08 0.19 28.64
C SER A 244 -4.69 1.59 28.73
N ILE A 245 -5.08 2.20 27.60
CA ILE A 245 -5.71 3.53 27.57
C ILE A 245 -7.07 3.50 28.27
N LEU A 246 -7.91 2.50 27.98
CA LEU A 246 -9.20 2.33 28.64
C LEU A 246 -9.05 2.25 30.15
N LYS A 247 -8.05 1.50 30.64
CA LYS A 247 -7.82 1.32 32.07
C LYS A 247 -7.24 2.57 32.74
N ASN A 248 -6.22 3.18 32.12
CA ASN A 248 -5.38 4.17 32.80
C ASN A 248 -5.79 5.62 32.51
N VAL A 249 -6.52 5.88 31.42
CA VAL A 249 -6.93 7.22 31.01
C VAL A 249 -8.44 7.42 31.17
N TYR A 250 -9.22 6.40 30.80
CA TYR A 250 -10.69 6.47 30.81
C TYR A 250 -11.35 5.54 31.83
N GLY A 251 -10.58 5.06 32.82
CA GLY A 251 -11.05 4.08 33.80
C GLY A 251 -12.10 4.63 34.77
N ASP A 252 -12.30 5.94 34.81
CA ASP A 252 -13.30 6.63 35.62
C ASP A 252 -14.61 6.96 34.87
N ALA A 253 -14.72 6.55 33.60
CA ALA A 253 -15.97 6.65 32.84
C ALA A 253 -16.97 5.59 33.33
N ASP A 254 -18.23 5.99 33.54
CA ASP A 254 -19.31 5.06 33.93
C ASP A 254 -19.82 4.26 32.73
N ILE A 255 -19.86 4.89 31.54
CA ILE A 255 -20.29 4.27 30.28
C ILE A 255 -19.36 4.72 29.16
N LEU A 256 -18.92 3.75 28.35
CA LEU A 256 -17.98 3.97 27.26
C LEU A 256 -18.51 3.36 25.96
N PHE A 257 -18.68 4.21 24.94
CA PHE A 257 -19.12 3.85 23.60
C PHE A 257 -17.91 3.74 22.67
N LEU A 258 -17.48 2.51 22.38
CA LEU A 258 -16.44 2.23 21.38
C LEU A 258 -17.04 2.26 19.97
N GLN A 259 -16.38 2.98 19.06
CA GLN A 259 -16.71 3.06 17.63
C GLN A 259 -15.54 2.59 16.77
#